data_AF-A0A8T4M8L0-F1
#
_entry.id   AF-A0A8T4M8L0-F1
#
_cell.length_a   1.000
_cell.length_b   1.000
_cell.length_c   1.000
_cell.angle_alpha   90.00
_cell.angle_beta   90.00
_cell.angle_gamma   90.00
#
_symmetry.space_group_name_H-M   'P 1'
#
loop_
_entity.id
_entity.type
_entity.pdbx_description
1 polymer ?
#
loop_
_entity_poly.entity_id
_entity_poly.type
_entity_poly.pdbx_seq_one_letter_code
_entity_poly.pdbx_strand_id
1 'polypeptide(L)'
;MNNQSEKPRLGLYNLLFRRLDELQRQSKKEIIPFPMVFVKLCSNFSIKKNECWELLFLIRDMGIIEIIPHHGIRLKEEINFKIG
;
A
#
# COMPACT_ATOMS: atom_id res chain seq x y z
N MET A 1 24.54 19.02 -24.48
CA MET A 1 23.34 19.07 -23.60
C MET A 1 23.14 17.68 -23.03
N ASN A 2 23.47 17.49 -21.75
CA ASN A 2 23.39 16.19 -21.11
C ASN A 2 21.93 15.87 -20.81
N ASN A 3 21.33 15.00 -21.63
CA ASN A 3 20.06 14.33 -21.33
C ASN A 3 20.30 13.36 -20.17
N GLN A 4 20.33 13.88 -18.95
CA GLN A 4 20.12 13.07 -17.77
C GLN A 4 18.63 12.70 -17.77
N SER A 5 18.32 11.55 -18.35
CA SER A 5 17.03 10.87 -18.14
C SER A 5 16.85 10.68 -16.64
N GLU A 6 16.01 11.51 -16.04
CA GLU A 6 15.63 11.44 -14.63
C GLU A 6 15.03 10.06 -14.38
N LYS A 7 15.80 9.15 -13.77
CA LYS A 7 15.24 7.90 -13.24
C LYS A 7 14.11 8.30 -12.29
N PRO A 8 12.86 7.83 -12.49
CA PRO A 8 11.76 8.23 -11.64
C PRO A 8 12.16 7.90 -10.21
N ARG A 9 12.19 8.91 -9.33
CA ARG A 9 12.35 8.70 -7.89
C ARG A 9 11.17 7.83 -7.48
N LEU A 10 11.38 6.51 -7.38
CA LEU A 10 10.39 5.56 -6.89
C LEU A 10 10.06 5.95 -5.45
N GLY A 11 9.08 6.84 -5.28
CA GLY A 11 8.71 7.43 -4.00
C GLY A 11 8.09 6.41 -3.04
N LEU A 12 8.06 6.75 -1.75
CA LEU A 12 7.44 5.94 -0.68
C LEU A 12 6.03 5.44 -1.05
N TYR A 13 5.23 6.27 -1.73
CA TYR A 13 3.89 5.91 -2.18
C TYR A 13 3.89 4.78 -3.21
N ASN A 14 4.77 4.81 -4.20
CA ASN A 14 4.89 3.72 -5.18
C ASN A 14 5.29 2.40 -4.51
N LEU A 15 6.21 2.46 -3.53
CA LEU A 15 6.56 1.28 -2.75
C LEU A 15 5.36 0.76 -1.97
N LEU A 16 4.61 1.65 -1.30
CA LEU A 16 3.42 1.29 -0.51
C LEU A 16 2.38 0.58 -1.37
N PHE A 17 2.04 1.17 -2.52
CA PHE A 17 1.06 0.62 -3.44
C PHE A 17 1.48 -0.73 -4.00
N ARG A 18 2.75 -0.85 -4.40
CA ARG A 18 3.28 -2.14 -4.83
C ARG A 18 3.18 -3.20 -3.72
N ARG A 19 3.42 -2.84 -2.45
CA ARG A 19 3.28 -3.79 -1.33
C ARG A 19 1.83 -4.18 -1.08
N LEU A 20 0.88 -3.28 -1.27
CA LEU A 20 -0.55 -3.57 -1.16
C LEU A 20 -1.03 -4.48 -2.30
N ASP A 21 -0.60 -4.23 -3.54
CA ASP A 21 -0.88 -5.11 -4.68
C ASP A 21 -0.27 -6.52 -4.47
N GLU A 22 0.98 -6.60 -4.00
CA GLU A 22 1.61 -7.86 -3.61
C GLU A 22 0.77 -8.63 -2.57
N LEU A 23 0.23 -7.94 -1.55
CA LEU A 23 -0.63 -8.55 -0.54
C LEU A 23 -1.96 -9.04 -1.09
N GLN A 24 -2.60 -8.27 -1.99
CA GLN A 24 -3.86 -8.67 -2.62
C GLN A 24 -3.67 -9.95 -3.44
N ARG A 25 -2.63 -9.98 -4.28
CA ARG A 25 -2.28 -11.16 -5.08
C ARG A 25 -1.96 -12.39 -4.24
N GLN A 26 -1.28 -12.20 -3.10
CA GLN A 26 -0.95 -13.29 -2.17
C GLN A 26 -2.18 -13.81 -1.43
N SER A 27 -3.07 -12.94 -0.99
CA SER A 27 -4.24 -13.33 -0.21
C SER A 27 -5.27 -14.08 -1.04
N LYS A 28 -5.39 -13.76 -2.35
CA LYS A 28 -6.49 -14.21 -3.24
C LYS A 28 -7.89 -13.92 -2.69
N LYS A 29 -7.97 -13.09 -1.66
CA LYS A 29 -9.20 -12.67 -0.98
C LYS A 29 -9.44 -11.21 -1.32
N GLU A 30 -10.71 -10.87 -1.34
CA GLU A 30 -11.16 -9.48 -1.48
C GLU A 30 -10.69 -8.60 -0.31
N ILE A 31 -10.62 -9.18 0.90
CA ILE A 31 -10.18 -8.51 2.13
C ILE A 31 -8.82 -9.06 2.53
N ILE A 32 -7.82 -8.18 2.63
CA ILE A 32 -6.48 -8.48 3.13
C ILE A 32 -6.50 -8.37 4.66
N PRO A 33 -6.26 -9.47 5.42
CA PRO A 33 -6.38 -9.44 6.87
C PRO A 33 -5.37 -8.51 7.54
N PHE A 34 -5.78 -7.81 8.61
CA PHE A 34 -4.91 -6.90 9.37
C PHE A 34 -3.56 -7.52 9.78
N PRO A 35 -3.47 -8.77 10.27
CA PRO A 35 -2.18 -9.37 10.60
C PRO A 35 -1.20 -9.38 9.42
N MET A 36 -1.69 -9.69 8.21
CA MET A 36 -0.85 -9.69 7.00
C MET A 36 -0.41 -8.27 6.62
N VAL A 37 -1.34 -7.31 6.70
CA VAL A 37 -1.06 -5.89 6.43
C VAL A 37 0.03 -5.37 7.37
N PHE A 38 -0.11 -5.58 8.68
CA PHE A 38 0.86 -5.10 9.66
C PHE A 38 2.22 -5.75 9.49
N VAL A 39 2.28 -7.08 9.32
CA VAL A 39 3.56 -7.78 9.12
C VAL A 39 4.30 -7.22 7.90
N LYS A 40 3.58 -7.00 6.80
CA LYS A 40 4.18 -6.52 5.55
C LYS A 40 4.55 -5.04 5.61
N LEU A 41 3.67 -4.16 6.08
CA LEU A 41 3.92 -2.72 6.07
C LEU A 41 4.92 -2.31 7.16
N CYS A 42 4.78 -2.83 8.38
CA CYS A 42 5.73 -2.52 9.46
C CYS A 42 7.16 -2.96 9.09
N SER A 43 7.33 -4.13 8.46
CA SER A 43 8.66 -4.60 8.04
C SER A 43 9.24 -3.79 6.86
N ASN A 44 8.43 -3.49 5.84
CA ASN A 44 8.92 -2.79 4.65
C ASN A 44 9.25 -1.31 4.90
N PHE A 45 8.54 -0.66 5.83
CA PHE A 45 8.72 0.76 6.14
C PHE A 45 9.48 0.99 7.45
N SER A 46 9.84 -0.09 8.18
CA SER A 46 10.46 -0.01 9.50
C SER A 46 9.66 0.84 10.50
N ILE A 47 8.33 0.74 10.42
CA ILE A 47 7.39 1.48 11.26
C ILE A 47 6.73 0.56 12.30
N LYS A 48 6.27 1.15 13.39
CA LYS A 48 5.48 0.48 14.42
C LYS A 48 4.00 0.39 14.00
N LYS A 49 3.25 -0.42 14.74
CA LYS A 49 1.82 -0.67 14.44
C LYS A 49 0.95 0.60 14.50
N ASN A 50 1.24 1.52 15.41
CA ASN A 50 0.53 2.82 15.50
C ASN A 50 0.81 3.69 14.27
N GLU A 51 2.07 3.80 13.85
CA GLU A 51 2.46 4.52 12.62
C GLU A 51 1.86 3.85 11.38
N CYS A 52 1.77 2.51 11.37
CA CYS A 52 1.08 1.79 10.31
C CYS A 52 -0.42 2.12 10.27
N TRP A 53 -1.07 2.32 11.41
CA TRP A 53 -2.47 2.77 11.45
C TRP A 53 -2.62 4.17 10.87
N GLU A 54 -1.74 5.11 11.24
CA GLU A 54 -1.73 6.46 10.65
C GLU A 54 -1.59 6.39 9.12
N LEU A 55 -0.70 5.52 8.64
CA LEU A 55 -0.52 5.28 7.20
C LEU A 55 -1.80 4.72 6.56
N LEU A 56 -2.45 3.73 7.19
CA LEU A 56 -3.70 3.15 6.70
C LEU A 56 -4.84 4.18 6.66
N PHE A 57 -4.94 5.05 7.66
CA PHE A 57 -5.92 6.14 7.67
C PHE A 57 -5.64 7.16 6.57
N LEU A 58 -4.38 7.53 6.36
CA LEU A 58 -4.00 8.43 5.27
C LEU A 58 -4.44 7.88 3.90
N ILE A 59 -4.13 6.61 3.60
CA ILE A 59 -4.51 6.03 2.31
C ILE A 59 -6.00 5.72 2.20
N ARG A 60 -6.70 5.46 3.31
CA ARG A 60 -8.17 5.41 3.33
C ARG A 60 -8.76 6.75 2.93
N ASP A 61 -8.25 7.84 3.48
CA ASP A 61 -8.74 9.19 3.22
C ASP A 61 -8.44 9.64 1.77
N MET A 62 -7.38 9.10 1.17
CA MET A 62 -7.10 9.22 -0.27
C MET A 62 -8.02 8.37 -1.16
N GLY A 63 -8.91 7.55 -0.59
CA GLY A 63 -9.82 6.69 -1.34
C GLY A 63 -9.15 5.43 -1.93
N ILE A 64 -7.96 5.07 -1.48
CA ILE A 64 -7.16 3.95 -2.02
C ILE A 64 -7.64 2.62 -1.43
N ILE A 65 -8.02 2.65 -0.15
CA ILE A 65 -8.50 1.47 0.57
C ILE A 65 -9.80 1.76 1.29
N GLU A 66 -10.47 0.69 1.65
CA GLU A 66 -11.51 0.65 2.67
C GLU A 66 -10.99 -0.13 3.88
N ILE A 67 -11.16 0.41 5.08
CA ILE A 67 -10.84 -0.29 6.33
C ILE A 67 -12.09 -1.05 6.77
N ILE A 68 -12.01 -2.38 6.80
CA ILE A 68 -13.10 -3.25 7.25
C ILE A 68 -12.87 -3.57 8.74
N PRO A 69 -13.73 -3.08 9.66
CA PRO A 69 -13.53 -3.25 11.10
C PRO A 69 -13.32 -4.70 11.48
N HIS A 70 -12.36 -4.97 12.37
CA HIS A 70 -12.00 -6.31 12.86
C HIS A 70 -11.51 -7.33 11.81
N HIS A 71 -11.56 -7.00 10.52
CA HIS A 71 -11.21 -7.93 9.45
C HIS A 71 -9.89 -7.55 8.78
N GLY A 72 -9.79 -6.34 8.22
CA GLY A 72 -8.63 -5.97 7.42
C GLY A 72 -8.87 -4.76 6.54
N ILE A 73 -8.26 -4.78 5.36
CA ILE A 73 -8.43 -3.73 4.34
C ILE A 73 -8.89 -4.35 3.02
N ARG A 74 -9.69 -3.60 2.27
CA ARG A 74 -10.04 -3.89 0.88
C ARG A 74 -9.40 -2.81 0.01
N LEU A 75 -8.75 -3.18 -1.08
CA LEU A 75 -8.26 -2.19 -2.06
C LEU A 75 -9.43 -1.77 -2.95
N LYS A 76 -9.57 -0.47 -3.23
CA LYS A 76 -10.56 0.01 -4.19
C LYS A 76 -10.01 -0.16 -5.60
N GLU A 77 -10.81 -0.69 -6.52
CA GLU A 77 -10.39 -1.09 -7.88
C GLU A 77 -9.90 0.07 -8.76
N GLU A 78 -10.20 1.33 -8.40
CA GLU A 78 -9.88 2.49 -9.24
C GLU A 78 -8.39 2.82 -9.36
N ILE A 79 -7.51 2.10 -8.66
CA ILE A 79 -6.07 2.35 -8.79
C ILE A 79 -5.50 1.59 -9.98
N ASN A 80 -5.81 2.14 -11.15
CA ASN A 80 -5.10 1.88 -12.40
C ASN A 80 -3.68 2.43 -12.26
N PHE A 81 -2.82 1.71 -11.52
CA PHE A 81 -1.40 1.98 -11.54
C PHE A 81 -0.89 1.60 -12.94
N LYS A 82 -0.92 2.57 -13.86
CA LYS A 82 -0.10 2.53 -15.07
C LYS A 82 1.36 2.65 -14.61
N ILE A 83 1.90 1.54 -14.11
CA ILE A 83 3.32 1.35 -13.95
C ILE A 83 3.81 1.03 -15.36
N GLY A 84 4.29 2.05 -16.05
CA GLY A 84 5.07 1.88 -17.27
C GLY A 84 6.41 1.23 -17.00
#